data_AF-A0A6A4GFW2-F1
#
_entry.id   AF-A0A6A4GFW2-F1
#
_cell.length_a   1.000
_cell.length_b   1.000
_cell.length_c   1.000
_cell.angle_alpha   90.00
_cell.angle_beta   90.00
_cell.angle_gamma   90.00
#
_symmetry.space_group_name_H-M   'P 1'
#
loop_
_entity.id
_entity.type
_entity.pdbx_description
1 polymer ?
#
loop_
_entity_poly.entity_id
_entity_poly.type
_entity_poly.pdbx_seq_one_letter_code
_entity_poly.pdbx_strand_id
1 'polypeptide(L)'
;MDQKASVPTHTQASPLPFAVEKMKKYKLVELWYFGMEGCEEVQRTSFADSTTGYSFSAVGEDAATVALQPLSMLTKSLKAIPDEQISFTQLFIAKTLYVQTMTELGWPADYCLVWAHFYTILENHRFHQIEPYGMQVLVIYHAQVRCNWHRLLLTKKSVFNVAIINEDLVQKLEDDILRQM
;
A
#
# COMPACT_ATOMS: atom_id res chain seq x y z
N MET A 1 -8.26 -27.99 -8.81
CA MET A 1 -9.64 -28.09 -9.30
C MET A 1 -9.75 -27.25 -10.56
N ASP A 2 -10.23 -27.85 -11.64
CA ASP A 2 -11.13 -27.22 -12.62
C ASP A 2 -11.79 -28.37 -13.39
N GLN A 3 -13.10 -28.31 -13.66
CA GLN A 3 -13.73 -29.31 -14.52
C GLN A 3 -14.78 -28.77 -15.50
N LYS A 4 -14.91 -27.45 -15.68
CA LYS A 4 -15.58 -26.77 -16.82
C LYS A 4 -15.59 -25.26 -16.53
N ALA A 5 -14.61 -24.55 -17.07
CA ALA A 5 -14.21 -23.18 -16.69
C ALA A 5 -15.23 -22.04 -16.97
N SER A 6 -15.14 -20.97 -16.16
CA SER A 6 -15.11 -19.50 -16.47
C SER A 6 -15.15 -18.73 -15.11
N VAL A 7 -14.49 -17.60 -14.81
CA VAL A 7 -14.55 -16.26 -15.43
C VAL A 7 -13.15 -15.68 -15.64
N PRO A 8 -12.83 -15.22 -16.86
CA PRO A 8 -12.06 -14.01 -16.98
C PRO A 8 -12.62 -13.06 -18.05
N THR A 9 -12.94 -11.82 -17.64
CA THR A 9 -13.15 -10.69 -18.56
C THR A 9 -12.71 -9.33 -17.98
N HIS A 10 -11.70 -9.28 -17.10
CA HIS A 10 -10.62 -8.25 -17.11
C HIS A 10 -9.80 -8.21 -15.80
N THR A 11 -8.49 -8.10 -16.03
CA THR A 11 -7.37 -7.57 -15.25
C THR A 11 -7.27 -7.91 -13.76
N GLN A 12 -6.33 -8.82 -13.44
CA GLN A 12 -5.78 -8.98 -12.09
C GLN A 12 -5.33 -7.61 -11.57
N ALA A 13 -5.90 -7.17 -10.44
CA ALA A 13 -5.50 -5.93 -9.79
C ALA A 13 -3.99 -6.00 -9.52
N SER A 14 -3.25 -5.07 -10.12
CA SER A 14 -1.81 -4.95 -9.97
C SER A 14 -1.53 -3.51 -9.53
N PRO A 15 -0.69 -3.31 -8.50
CA PRO A 15 -0.34 -1.97 -8.07
C PRO A 15 0.48 -1.25 -9.15
N LEU A 16 0.53 0.09 -9.09
CA LEU A 16 1.33 0.89 -10.03
C LEU A 16 2.79 0.39 -10.09
N PRO A 17 3.42 0.31 -11.28
CA PRO A 17 4.81 -0.14 -11.41
C PRO A 17 5.79 0.62 -10.50
N PHE A 18 5.52 1.92 -10.26
CA PHE A 18 6.23 2.75 -9.29
C PHE A 18 6.24 2.14 -7.88
N ALA A 19 5.09 1.65 -7.41
CA ALA A 19 4.95 1.07 -6.09
C ALA A 19 5.67 -0.28 -5.99
N VAL A 20 5.59 -1.10 -7.05
CA VAL A 20 6.32 -2.35 -7.17
C VAL A 20 7.84 -2.12 -7.12
N GLU A 21 8.36 -1.14 -7.87
CA GLU A 21 9.78 -0.79 -7.87
C GLU A 21 10.28 -0.27 -6.51
N LYS A 22 9.43 0.46 -5.77
CA LYS A 22 9.75 0.85 -4.38
C LYS A 22 9.77 -0.36 -3.45
N MET A 23 8.78 -1.25 -3.53
CA MET A 23 8.74 -2.47 -2.73
C MET A 23 9.92 -3.40 -3.00
N LYS A 24 10.35 -3.56 -4.26
CA LYS A 24 11.57 -4.32 -4.61
C LYS A 24 12.81 -3.82 -3.86
N LYS A 25 12.86 -2.52 -3.58
CA LYS A 25 13.96 -1.85 -2.85
C LYS A 25 13.70 -1.77 -1.35
N TYR A 26 12.68 -2.46 -0.83
CA TYR A 26 12.21 -2.40 0.56
C TYR A 26 11.89 -0.99 1.05
N LYS A 27 11.64 -0.04 0.14
CA LYS A 27 11.31 1.35 0.48
C LYS A 27 9.84 1.45 0.87
N LEU A 28 9.55 2.37 1.78
CA LEU A 28 8.19 2.72 2.13
C LEU A 28 7.47 3.28 0.87
N VAL A 29 6.28 2.74 0.62
CA VAL A 29 5.38 3.18 -0.43
C VAL A 29 3.97 3.25 0.14
N GLU A 30 3.28 4.34 -0.15
CA GLU A 30 1.94 4.67 0.35
C GLU A 30 0.97 3.49 0.13
N LEU A 31 0.20 3.11 1.15
CA LEU A 31 -0.70 1.95 1.07
C LEU A 31 -1.78 2.13 0.01
N TRP A 32 -2.13 3.39 -0.27
CA TRP A 32 -3.09 3.80 -1.29
C TRP A 32 -2.85 3.14 -2.66
N TYR A 33 -1.59 2.91 -3.06
CA TYR A 33 -1.26 2.24 -4.33
C TYR A 33 -1.75 0.80 -4.45
N PHE A 34 -2.01 0.15 -3.31
CA PHE A 34 -2.51 -1.22 -3.24
C PHE A 34 -4.03 -1.26 -3.03
N GLY A 35 -4.66 -0.10 -2.86
CA GLY A 35 -6.11 0.05 -2.77
C GLY A 35 -6.79 0.04 -4.14
N MET A 36 -8.12 0.16 -4.13
CA MET A 36 -8.95 0.17 -5.34
C MET A 36 -8.59 1.36 -6.24
N GLU A 37 -8.45 2.55 -5.65
CA GLU A 37 -8.19 3.80 -6.35
C GLU A 37 -6.82 3.79 -7.05
N GLY A 38 -5.80 3.24 -6.37
CA GLY A 38 -4.46 3.06 -6.93
C GLY A 38 -4.45 2.07 -8.10
N CYS A 39 -5.21 0.98 -8.00
CA CYS A 39 -5.33 -0.02 -9.06
C CYS A 39 -6.13 0.49 -10.27
N GLU A 40 -7.18 1.28 -10.06
CA GLU A 40 -7.94 1.92 -11.13
C GLU A 40 -7.08 2.92 -11.92
N GLU A 41 -6.15 3.61 -11.25
CA GLU A 41 -5.20 4.48 -11.93
C GLU A 41 -4.30 3.70 -12.89
N VAL A 42 -3.82 2.52 -12.49
CA VAL A 42 -3.09 1.60 -13.39
C VAL A 42 -3.91 1.23 -14.61
N GLN A 43 -5.18 0.85 -14.42
CA GLN A 43 -6.04 0.43 -15.52
C GLN A 43 -6.27 1.57 -16.51
N ARG A 44 -6.46 2.80 -16.01
CA ARG A 44 -6.66 3.99 -16.84
C ARG A 44 -5.40 4.36 -17.63
N THR A 45 -4.22 4.30 -17.02
CA THR A 45 -2.94 4.55 -17.72
C THR A 45 -2.63 3.42 -18.72
N SER A 46 -2.88 2.16 -18.36
CA SER A 46 -2.64 1.01 -19.25
C SER A 46 -3.57 0.99 -20.47
N PHE A 47 -4.81 1.45 -20.32
CA PHE A 47 -5.73 1.58 -21.45
C PHE A 47 -5.32 2.70 -22.42
N ALA A 48 -4.65 3.75 -21.92
CA ALA A 48 -4.14 4.84 -22.75
C ALA A 48 -2.86 4.47 -23.53
N ASP A 49 -2.05 3.52 -23.03
CA ASP A 49 -0.71 3.16 -23.55
C ASP A 49 -0.61 1.70 -24.08
N SER A 50 -1.69 1.16 -24.63
CA SER A 50 -1.83 -0.28 -24.95
C SER A 50 -0.96 -0.84 -26.09
N THR A 51 0.20 -0.26 -26.42
CA THR A 51 1.04 -0.80 -27.52
C THR A 51 2.55 -0.86 -27.30
N THR A 52 3.17 -0.18 -26.33
CA THR A 52 4.66 -0.11 -26.34
C THR A 52 5.41 -0.22 -25.01
N GLY A 53 4.77 -0.27 -23.85
CA GLY A 53 5.50 -0.33 -22.57
C GLY A 53 6.18 1.00 -22.16
N TYR A 54 5.88 2.06 -22.91
CA TYR A 54 6.29 3.43 -22.67
C TYR A 54 5.04 4.30 -22.51
N SER A 55 5.16 5.36 -21.72
CA SER A 55 4.15 6.41 -21.59
C SER A 55 4.66 7.70 -22.23
N PHE A 56 3.75 8.44 -22.85
CA PHE A 56 4.02 9.72 -23.51
C PHE A 56 3.77 10.87 -22.52
N SER A 57 4.82 11.58 -22.11
CA SER A 57 4.69 12.76 -21.24
C SER A 57 5.12 14.04 -21.97
N ALA A 58 4.25 15.06 -22.00
CA ALA A 58 4.61 16.37 -22.53
C ALA A 58 5.69 17.01 -21.65
N VAL A 59 6.77 17.50 -22.27
CA VAL A 59 7.86 18.21 -21.59
C VAL A 59 7.92 19.61 -22.19
N GLY A 60 7.75 20.64 -21.36
CA GLY A 60 7.82 22.06 -21.76
C GLY A 60 6.49 22.80 -21.64
N GLU A 61 6.55 24.13 -21.50
CA GLU A 61 5.38 25.02 -21.45
C GLU A 61 4.63 25.07 -22.80
N ASP A 62 5.35 24.79 -23.89
CA ASP A 62 4.79 24.55 -25.22
C ASP A 62 4.74 23.05 -25.46
N ALA A 63 3.54 22.48 -25.56
CA ALA A 63 3.23 21.05 -25.72
C ALA A 63 3.72 20.41 -27.05
N ALA A 64 4.84 20.85 -27.60
CA ALA A 64 5.42 20.39 -28.86
C ALA A 64 6.49 19.30 -28.70
N THR A 65 6.99 19.08 -27.48
CA THR A 65 7.96 18.03 -27.17
C THR A 65 7.34 16.97 -26.29
N VAL A 66 7.29 15.73 -26.81
CA VAL A 66 6.81 14.60 -26.03
C VAL A 66 7.93 13.60 -25.81
N ALA A 67 8.16 13.26 -24.55
CA ALA A 67 9.18 12.30 -24.14
C ALA A 67 8.55 10.90 -23.99
N LEU A 68 9.24 9.90 -24.54
CA LEU A 68 8.98 8.49 -24.26
C LEU A 68 9.61 8.14 -22.91
N GLN A 69 8.79 7.86 -21.91
CA GLN A 69 9.27 7.37 -20.63
C GLN A 69 8.87 5.92 -20.42
N PRO A 70 9.79 5.05 -19.97
CA PRO A 70 9.42 3.70 -19.55
C PRO A 70 8.29 3.76 -18.51
N LEU A 71 7.33 2.84 -18.53
CA LEU A 71 6.27 2.78 -17.50
C LEU A 71 6.82 2.69 -16.06
N SER A 72 8.06 2.23 -15.89
CA SER A 72 8.77 2.25 -14.60
C SER A 72 9.14 3.65 -14.10
N MET A 73 9.07 4.67 -14.96
CA MET A 73 9.22 6.09 -14.64
C MET A 73 7.90 6.79 -14.36
N LEU A 74 6.75 6.07 -14.38
CA LEU A 74 5.47 6.66 -13.98
C LEU A 74 5.65 7.38 -12.65
N THR A 75 5.53 8.70 -12.73
CA THR A 75 5.70 9.63 -11.63
C THR A 75 4.73 9.26 -10.51
N LYS A 76 5.13 9.50 -9.27
CA LYS A 76 4.27 9.38 -8.09
C LYS A 76 2.91 10.00 -8.41
N SER A 77 1.82 9.23 -8.30
CA SER A 77 0.46 9.77 -8.43
C SER A 77 0.26 10.95 -7.48
N LEU A 78 -0.26 12.06 -8.01
CA LEU A 78 -0.62 13.25 -7.22
C LEU A 78 -1.80 12.99 -6.27
N LYS A 79 -2.54 11.89 -6.50
CA LYS A 79 -3.68 11.47 -5.68
C LYS A 79 -3.26 10.55 -4.53
N ALA A 80 -2.00 10.14 -4.47
CA ALA A 80 -1.52 9.24 -3.43
C ALA A 80 -1.59 9.92 -2.06
N ILE A 81 -2.42 9.34 -1.19
CA ILE A 81 -2.67 9.80 0.17
C ILE A 81 -1.64 9.14 1.11
N PRO A 82 -1.09 9.86 2.11
CA PRO A 82 -0.24 9.24 3.13
C PRO A 82 -1.03 8.25 3.99
N ASP A 83 -0.35 7.23 4.53
CA ASP A 83 -1.00 6.14 5.26
C ASP A 83 -1.81 6.60 6.47
N GLU A 84 -1.40 7.69 7.12
CA GLU A 84 -2.09 8.23 8.30
C GLU A 84 -3.47 8.82 7.95
N GLN A 85 -3.72 9.10 6.68
CA GLN A 85 -4.94 9.74 6.16
C GLN A 85 -5.83 8.79 5.37
N ILE A 86 -5.45 7.51 5.20
CA ILE A 86 -6.32 6.52 4.56
C ILE A 86 -7.44 6.13 5.53
N SER A 87 -8.61 5.80 5.01
CA SER A 87 -9.67 5.22 5.84
C SER A 87 -9.32 3.79 6.25
N PHE A 88 -9.91 3.32 7.36
CA PHE A 88 -9.76 1.92 7.78
C PHE A 88 -10.25 0.94 6.70
N THR A 89 -11.32 1.28 5.98
CA THR A 89 -11.82 0.52 4.84
C THR A 89 -10.79 0.45 3.70
N GLN A 90 -10.14 1.57 3.35
CA GLN A 90 -9.09 1.58 2.33
C GLN A 90 -7.89 0.73 2.75
N LEU A 91 -7.46 0.82 4.00
CA LEU A 91 -6.42 -0.05 4.57
C LEU A 91 -6.81 -1.52 4.41
N PHE A 92 -8.04 -1.86 4.78
CA PHE A 92 -8.54 -3.23 4.74
C PHE A 92 -8.57 -3.80 3.32
N ILE A 93 -8.96 -3.00 2.33
CA ILE A 93 -8.94 -3.40 0.91
C ILE A 93 -7.50 -3.60 0.44
N ALA A 94 -6.62 -2.66 0.79
CA ALA A 94 -5.25 -2.61 0.28
C ALA A 94 -4.32 -3.68 0.86
N LYS A 95 -4.58 -4.15 2.09
CA LYS A 95 -3.70 -5.09 2.81
C LYS A 95 -3.42 -6.39 2.03
N THR A 96 -4.43 -6.91 1.33
CA THR A 96 -4.34 -8.20 0.65
C THR A 96 -3.38 -8.11 -0.51
N LEU A 97 -3.56 -7.07 -1.34
CA LEU A 97 -2.67 -6.82 -2.47
C LEU A 97 -1.26 -6.46 -1.99
N TYR A 98 -1.13 -5.71 -0.89
CA TYR A 98 0.17 -5.40 -0.30
C TYR A 98 0.97 -6.66 0.07
N VAL A 99 0.38 -7.60 0.82
CA VAL A 99 1.05 -8.86 1.20
C VAL A 99 1.28 -9.77 0.00
N GLN A 100 0.34 -9.82 -0.94
CA GLN A 100 0.50 -10.56 -2.19
C GLN A 100 1.69 -10.03 -2.99
N THR A 101 1.81 -8.72 -3.18
CA THR A 101 2.95 -8.12 -3.90
C THR A 101 4.27 -8.40 -3.20
N MET A 102 4.34 -8.36 -1.86
CA MET A 102 5.55 -8.77 -1.14
C MET A 102 5.95 -10.22 -1.48
N THR A 103 4.97 -11.12 -1.52
CA THR A 103 5.17 -12.54 -1.82
C THR A 103 5.64 -12.74 -3.26
N GLU A 104 5.00 -12.08 -4.23
CA GLU A 104 5.35 -12.12 -5.65
C GLU A 104 6.75 -11.54 -5.92
N LEU A 105 7.19 -10.57 -5.13
CA LEU A 105 8.53 -9.98 -5.20
C LEU A 105 9.61 -10.83 -4.51
N GLY A 106 9.26 -11.99 -3.97
CA GLY A 106 10.21 -12.91 -3.34
C GLY A 106 10.77 -12.40 -2.02
N TRP A 107 9.98 -11.60 -1.28
CA TRP A 107 10.36 -11.25 0.09
C TRP A 107 10.47 -12.50 0.97
N PRO A 108 11.28 -12.46 2.05
CA PRO A 108 11.36 -13.56 3.00
C PRO A 108 9.97 -13.98 3.49
N ALA A 109 9.68 -15.28 3.47
CA ALA A 109 8.37 -15.83 3.83
C ALA A 109 7.93 -15.42 5.24
N ASP A 110 8.87 -15.35 6.18
CA ASP A 110 8.64 -14.89 7.54
C ASP A 110 8.09 -13.45 7.59
N TYR A 111 8.55 -12.57 6.70
CA TYR A 111 8.04 -11.19 6.62
C TYR A 111 6.61 -11.17 6.12
N CYS A 112 6.32 -11.90 5.04
CA CYS A 112 4.96 -11.99 4.51
C CYS A 112 3.98 -12.56 5.54
N LEU A 113 4.39 -13.61 6.26
CA LEU A 113 3.59 -14.24 7.30
C LEU A 113 3.31 -13.30 8.47
N VAL A 114 4.33 -12.60 8.96
CA VAL A 114 4.21 -11.64 10.06
C VAL A 114 3.29 -10.47 9.68
N TRP A 115 3.39 -9.96 8.45
CA TRP A 115 2.47 -8.93 7.95
C TRP A 115 1.04 -9.45 7.79
N ALA A 116 0.84 -10.66 7.27
CA ALA A 116 -0.47 -11.27 7.18
C ALA A 116 -1.13 -11.42 8.56
N HIS A 117 -0.39 -11.94 9.55
CA HIS A 117 -0.88 -12.06 10.92
C HIS A 117 -1.18 -10.70 11.55
N PHE A 118 -0.32 -9.70 11.34
CA PHE A 118 -0.57 -8.35 11.83
C PHE A 118 -1.91 -7.81 11.33
N TYR A 119 -2.20 -7.94 10.03
CA TYR A 119 -3.47 -7.50 9.49
C TYR A 119 -4.67 -8.24 10.10
N THR A 120 -4.59 -9.57 10.25
CA THR A 120 -5.64 -10.35 10.91
C THR A 120 -5.87 -9.89 12.36
N ILE A 121 -4.81 -9.58 13.11
CA ILE A 121 -4.93 -9.10 14.49
C ILE A 121 -5.54 -7.69 14.51
N LEU A 122 -5.14 -6.81 13.60
CA LEU A 122 -5.64 -5.44 13.52
C LEU A 122 -7.15 -5.39 13.23
N GLU A 123 -7.65 -6.29 12.38
CA GLU A 123 -9.09 -6.43 12.06
C GLU A 123 -9.95 -6.84 13.27
N ASN A 124 -9.38 -7.70 14.12
CA ASN A 124 -10.05 -8.24 15.29
C ASN A 124 -9.72 -7.45 16.57
N HIS A 125 -9.05 -6.31 16.43
CA HIS A 125 -8.63 -5.50 17.56
C HIS A 125 -9.83 -4.80 18.21
N ARG A 126 -9.84 -4.68 19.54
CA ARG A 126 -10.95 -4.09 20.31
C ARG A 126 -11.32 -2.67 19.87
N PHE A 127 -10.33 -1.86 19.46
CA PHE A 127 -10.54 -0.49 19.00
C PHE A 127 -11.32 -0.40 17.68
N HIS A 128 -11.45 -1.48 16.93
CA HIS A 128 -12.28 -1.50 15.73
C HIS A 128 -13.76 -1.23 16.05
N GLN A 129 -14.23 -1.57 17.26
CA GLN A 129 -15.60 -1.37 17.70
C GLN A 129 -15.79 -0.13 18.59
N ILE A 130 -14.70 0.60 18.89
CA ILE A 130 -14.73 1.78 19.75
C ILE A 130 -15.00 3.00 18.88
N GLU A 131 -16.23 3.51 18.96
CA GLU A 131 -16.63 4.76 18.34
C GLU A 131 -16.24 5.97 19.23
N PRO A 132 -15.90 7.14 18.66
CA PRO A 132 -15.90 7.44 17.22
C PRO A 132 -14.50 7.45 16.56
N TYR A 133 -13.43 7.26 17.34
CA TYR A 133 -12.04 7.40 16.84
C TYR A 133 -11.23 6.11 16.81
N GLY A 134 -11.78 4.97 17.25
CA GLY A 134 -11.00 3.74 17.41
C GLY A 134 -10.42 3.22 16.09
N MET A 135 -11.15 3.35 14.99
CA MET A 135 -10.63 3.04 13.65
C MET A 135 -9.49 3.98 13.24
N GLN A 136 -9.57 5.27 13.59
CA GLN A 136 -8.52 6.25 13.29
C GLN A 136 -7.23 5.94 14.07
N VAL A 137 -7.34 5.56 15.35
CA VAL A 137 -6.21 5.10 16.16
C VAL A 137 -5.49 3.94 15.47
N LEU A 138 -6.23 2.95 14.97
CA LEU A 138 -5.67 1.78 14.30
C LEU A 138 -4.97 2.12 12.98
N VAL A 139 -5.51 3.05 12.21
CA VAL A 139 -4.87 3.55 10.98
C VAL A 139 -3.55 4.25 11.30
N ILE A 140 -3.52 5.15 12.28
CA ILE A 140 -2.30 5.87 12.67
C ILE A 140 -1.27 4.88 13.21
N TYR A 141 -1.68 3.93 14.05
CA TYR A 141 -0.82 2.87 14.55
C TYR A 141 -0.19 2.07 13.40
N HIS A 142 -1.00 1.64 12.44
CA HIS A 142 -0.53 0.94 11.24
C HIS A 142 0.52 1.76 10.47
N ALA A 143 0.23 3.03 10.20
CA ALA A 143 1.13 3.93 9.49
C ALA A 143 2.49 4.06 10.19
N GLN A 144 2.48 4.25 11.51
CA GLN A 144 3.70 4.36 12.32
C GLN A 144 4.50 3.06 12.33
N VAL A 145 3.84 1.91 12.51
CA VAL A 145 4.47 0.59 12.49
C VAL A 145 5.15 0.36 11.14
N ARG A 146 4.44 0.63 10.04
CA ARG A 146 4.94 0.41 8.68
C ARG A 146 6.11 1.31 8.34
N CYS A 147 6.03 2.60 8.68
CA CYS A 147 7.12 3.54 8.50
C CYS A 147 8.38 3.11 9.27
N ASN A 148 8.23 2.77 10.55
CA ASN A 148 9.34 2.31 11.38
C ASN A 148 9.96 1.00 10.87
N TRP A 149 9.13 0.06 10.46
CA TRP A 149 9.58 -1.25 10.00
C TRP A 149 10.39 -1.14 8.70
N HIS A 150 9.90 -0.37 7.71
CA HIS A 150 10.66 -0.09 6.49
C HIS A 150 11.95 0.70 6.76
N ARG A 151 11.94 1.65 7.71
CA ARG A 151 13.15 2.38 8.12
C ARG A 151 14.21 1.43 8.70
N LEU A 152 13.81 0.43 9.49
CA LEU A 152 14.75 -0.58 10.03
C LEU A 152 15.34 -1.45 8.92
N LEU A 153 14.54 -1.88 7.95
CA LEU A 153 15.05 -2.62 6.79
C LEU A 153 16.08 -1.80 6.00
N LEU A 154 15.78 -0.54 5.70
CA LEU A 154 16.70 0.33 4.94
C LEU A 154 18.01 0.59 5.68
N THR A 155 17.96 0.64 7.01
CA THR A 155 19.15 0.79 7.86
C THR A 155 19.88 -0.53 8.15
N LYS A 156 19.45 -1.64 7.53
CA LYS A 156 20.01 -2.99 7.71
C LYS A 156 20.03 -3.45 9.18
N LYS A 157 19.08 -2.96 9.98
CA LYS A 157 18.89 -3.39 11.36
C LYS A 157 17.88 -4.53 11.42
N SER A 158 17.91 -5.30 12.51
CA SER A 158 16.88 -6.29 12.77
C SER A 158 15.52 -5.61 12.82
N VAL A 159 14.56 -6.15 12.08
CA VAL A 159 13.16 -5.75 12.16
C VAL A 159 12.49 -6.42 13.35
N PHE A 160 11.42 -5.81 13.86
CA PHE A 160 10.55 -6.39 14.88
C PHE A 160 9.40 -7.15 14.24
N ASN A 161 8.77 -8.03 15.02
CA ASN A 161 7.58 -8.76 14.61
C ASN A 161 6.35 -7.83 14.70
N VAL A 162 5.79 -7.42 13.56
CA VAL A 162 4.64 -6.50 13.52
C VAL A 162 3.34 -7.14 14.02
N ALA A 163 3.26 -8.47 14.08
CA ALA A 163 2.09 -9.17 14.60
C ALA A 163 1.91 -9.00 16.12
N ILE A 164 2.96 -8.59 16.83
CA ILE A 164 2.87 -8.27 18.26
C ILE A 164 2.42 -6.81 18.38
N ILE A 165 1.14 -6.59 18.69
CA ILE A 165 0.58 -5.26 18.89
C ILE A 165 1.14 -4.65 20.17
N ASN A 166 1.66 -3.44 20.05
CA ASN A 166 2.08 -2.64 21.20
C ASN A 166 0.87 -1.86 21.73
N GLU A 167 0.19 -2.45 22.71
CA GLU A 167 -1.00 -1.87 23.35
C GLU A 167 -0.69 -0.52 24.02
N ASP A 168 0.51 -0.34 24.59
CA ASP A 168 0.92 0.94 25.19
C ASP A 168 0.99 2.05 24.14
N LEU A 169 1.47 1.73 22.94
CA LEU A 169 1.50 2.67 21.82
C LEU A 169 0.08 2.97 21.33
N VAL A 170 -0.80 1.97 21.23
CA VAL A 170 -2.20 2.18 20.85
C VAL A 170 -2.91 3.11 21.84
N GLN A 171 -2.74 2.87 23.14
CA GLN A 171 -3.32 3.70 24.20
C GLN A 171 -2.81 5.14 24.15
N LYS A 172 -1.50 5.31 23.91
CA LYS A 172 -0.90 6.64 23.75
C LYS A 172 -1.49 7.39 22.55
N LEU A 173 -1.70 6.69 21.42
CA LEU A 173 -2.29 7.30 20.23
C LEU A 173 -3.75 7.70 20.44
N GLU A 174 -4.51 6.90 21.19
CA GLU A 174 -5.86 7.27 21.63
C GLU A 174 -5.83 8.57 22.46
N ASP A 175 -4.97 8.64 23.48
CA ASP A 175 -4.84 9.85 24.32
C ASP A 175 -4.44 11.08 23.50
N ASP A 176 -3.52 10.92 22.54
CA ASP A 176 -3.04 12.00 21.68
C ASP A 176 -4.14 12.49 20.73
N ILE A 177 -4.99 11.60 20.20
CA ILE A 177 -6.16 11.98 19.39
C ILE A 177 -7.19 12.72 20.25
N LEU A 178 -7.48 12.20 21.46
CA LEU A 178 -8.44 12.82 22.36
C LEU A 178 -8.03 14.24 22.80
N ARG A 179 -6.72 14.53 22.87
CA ARG A 179 -6.18 15.86 23.21
C ARG A 179 -6.21 16.88 22.07
N GLN A 180 -6.33 16.42 20.83
CA GLN A 180 -6.33 17.30 19.64
C GLN A 180 -7.74 17.78 19.25
N MET A 181 -8.76 17.38 20.01
CA MET A 181 -10.16 17.77 19.84
C MET A 181 -10.58 18.80 20.89
#